data_AF-A0A3C0ILW7-F1
#
_entry.id   AF-A0A3C0ILW7-F1
#
_cell.length_a   1.000
_cell.length_b   1.000
_cell.length_c   1.000
_cell.angle_alpha   90.00
_cell.angle_beta   90.00
_cell.angle_gamma   90.00
#
_symmetry.space_group_name_H-M   'P 1'
#
loop_
_entity.id
_entity.type
_entity.pdbx_description
1 polymer ?
#
loop_
_entity_poly.entity_id
_entity_poly.type
_entity_poly.pdbx_seq_one_letter_code
_entity_poly.pdbx_strand_id
1 'polypeptide(L)'
;VACAIDLDTIAPVLLATRWRNKKRVYDAHELFTEMKEVVTRPFIHQCWLAIERWAVPHFPQGYTVNTFISQELQRRHGVHYSVIRNLPVKKEQRLTANEY
;
A
#
# COMPACT_ATOMS: atom_id res chain seq x y z
N VAL A 1 10.34 -14.22 -0.65
CA VAL A 1 9.36 -13.20 -1.07
C VAL A 1 9.85 -11.86 -0.55
N ALA A 2 9.67 -10.76 -1.26
CA ALA A 2 9.95 -9.41 -0.73
C ALA A 2 8.67 -8.58 -0.79
N CYS A 3 8.45 -7.73 0.23
CA CYS A 3 7.31 -6.82 0.27
C CYS A 3 7.81 -5.40 0.01
N ALA A 4 7.17 -4.69 -0.92
CA ALA A 4 7.27 -3.25 -1.01
C ALA A 4 6.25 -2.66 -0.04
N ILE A 5 6.71 -1.84 0.90
CA ILE A 5 5.87 -1.11 1.84
C ILE A 5 5.80 0.31 1.29
N ASP A 6 4.62 0.71 0.83
CA ASP A 6 4.35 1.96 0.11
C ASP A 6 5.22 2.18 -1.14
N LEU A 7 4.89 3.25 -1.88
CA LEU A 7 5.38 3.48 -3.23
C LEU A 7 6.88 3.76 -3.27
N ASP A 8 7.42 4.39 -2.24
CA ASP A 8 8.83 4.77 -2.15
C ASP A 8 9.78 3.56 -2.12
N THR A 9 9.30 2.39 -1.69
CA THR A 9 10.08 1.13 -1.74
C THR A 9 9.78 0.25 -2.95
N ILE A 10 8.83 0.62 -3.82
CA ILE A 10 8.32 -0.25 -4.89
C ILE A 10 9.39 -0.56 -5.96
N ALA A 11 10.16 0.44 -6.37
CA ALA A 11 11.14 0.34 -7.45
C ALA A 11 12.30 -0.61 -7.08
N PRO A 12 12.99 -0.46 -5.93
CA PRO A 12 14.05 -1.38 -5.56
C PRO A 12 13.54 -2.81 -5.38
N VAL A 13 12.36 -3.01 -4.79
CA VAL A 13 11.76 -4.35 -4.64
C VAL A 13 11.47 -4.96 -6.00
N LEU A 14 10.88 -4.21 -6.94
CA LEU A 14 10.60 -4.67 -8.29
C LEU A 14 11.87 -5.15 -8.99
N LEU A 15 12.92 -4.31 -9.00
CA LEU A 15 14.19 -4.60 -9.66
C LEU A 15 14.89 -5.80 -9.02
N ALA A 16 15.02 -5.83 -7.69
CA ALA A 16 15.73 -6.89 -6.97
C ALA A 16 15.04 -8.25 -7.14
N THR A 17 13.71 -8.30 -7.04
CA THR A 17 12.95 -9.55 -7.18
C THR A 17 12.87 -10.02 -8.64
N ARG A 18 12.87 -9.11 -9.62
CA ARG A 18 12.98 -9.46 -11.04
C ARG A 18 14.35 -10.09 -11.34
N TRP A 19 15.43 -9.51 -10.84
CA TRP A 19 16.78 -10.06 -11.03
C TRP A 19 16.97 -11.40 -10.33
N ARG A 20 16.46 -11.55 -9.09
CA ARG A 20 16.65 -12.77 -8.28
C ARG A 20 15.58 -13.84 -8.50
N ASN A 21 14.67 -13.64 -9.45
CA ASN A 21 13.50 -14.48 -9.70
C ASN A 21 12.73 -14.84 -8.41
N LYS A 22 12.39 -13.83 -7.61
CA LYS A 22 11.66 -13.99 -6.34
C LYS A 22 10.25 -13.41 -6.48
N LYS A 23 9.30 -13.95 -5.72
CA LYS A 23 7.96 -13.35 -5.59
C LYS A 23 8.04 -12.01 -4.87
N ARG A 24 7.16 -11.08 -5.25
CA ARG A 24 6.99 -9.75 -4.66
C ARG A 24 5.53 -9.50 -4.28
N VAL A 25 5.33 -8.68 -3.26
CA VAL A 25 4.01 -8.23 -2.77
C VAL A 25 4.07 -6.73 -2.56
N TYR A 26 2.97 -6.02 -2.81
CA TYR A 26 2.84 -4.60 -2.52
C TYR A 26 1.89 -4.37 -1.35
N ASP A 27 2.36 -3.65 -0.34
CA ASP A 27 1.62 -3.24 0.84
C ASP A 27 1.41 -1.72 0.78
N ALA A 28 0.22 -1.31 0.33
CA ALA A 28 -0.12 0.10 0.17
C ALA A 28 -0.94 0.58 1.37
N HIS A 29 -0.29 1.30 2.27
CA HIS A 29 -0.92 1.92 3.43
C HIS A 29 -1.54 3.27 3.07
N GLU A 30 -0.99 3.94 2.07
CA GLU A 30 -1.39 5.27 1.64
C GLU A 30 -1.51 5.36 0.10
N LEU A 31 -2.32 6.31 -0.39
CA LEU A 31 -2.17 6.78 -1.77
C LEU A 31 -1.00 7.77 -1.81
N PHE A 32 0.21 7.22 -1.88
CA PHE A 32 1.45 7.98 -1.72
C PHE A 32 1.53 9.25 -2.59
N THR A 33 1.06 9.19 -3.84
CA THR A 33 1.08 10.35 -4.75
C THR A 33 0.12 11.46 -4.34
N GLU A 34 -0.92 11.14 -3.57
CA GLU A 34 -1.93 12.09 -3.08
C GLU A 34 -1.57 12.70 -1.72
N MET A 35 -0.48 12.27 -1.10
CA MET A 35 0.01 12.86 0.14
C MET A 35 0.35 14.34 -0.06
N LYS A 36 0.08 15.17 0.96
CA LYS A 36 0.30 16.62 0.90
C LYS A 36 1.75 16.95 0.56
N GLU A 37 2.68 16.19 1.12
CA GLU A 37 4.12 16.30 0.96
C GLU A 37 4.58 16.07 -0.48
N VAL A 38 3.82 15.27 -1.24
CA VAL A 38 4.10 14.92 -2.63
C VAL A 38 3.38 15.88 -3.57
N VAL A 39 2.06 16.03 -3.41
CA VAL A 39 1.22 16.82 -4.33
C VAL A 39 1.58 18.32 -4.35
N THR A 40 2.10 18.86 -3.25
CA THR A 40 2.54 20.27 -3.15
C THR A 40 3.83 20.57 -3.90
N ARG A 41 4.55 19.55 -4.39
CA ARG A 41 5.84 19.67 -5.08
C ARG A 41 5.70 19.13 -6.52
N PRO A 42 5.30 19.98 -7.51
CA PRO A 42 4.84 19.50 -8.81
C PRO A 42 5.80 18.57 -9.55
N PHE A 43 7.10 18.89 -9.57
CA PHE A 43 8.09 18.03 -10.23
C PHE A 43 8.19 16.65 -9.57
N ILE A 44 8.18 16.62 -8.23
CA ILE A 44 8.30 15.38 -7.45
C ILE A 44 7.02 14.55 -7.57
N HIS A 45 5.86 15.20 -7.55
CA HIS A 45 4.59 14.54 -7.81
C HIS A 45 4.59 13.85 -9.18
N GLN A 46 5.08 14.51 -10.22
CA GLN A 46 5.17 13.91 -11.56
C GLN A 46 6.15 12.72 -11.61
N CYS A 47 7.30 12.82 -10.94
CA CYS A 47 8.22 11.70 -10.81
C CYS A 47 7.56 10.50 -10.13
N TRP A 48 6.86 10.71 -9.01
CA TRP A 48 6.17 9.64 -8.30
C TRP A 48 5.00 9.05 -9.10
N LEU A 49 4.20 9.86 -9.78
CA LEU A 49 3.16 9.36 -10.69
C LEU A 49 3.73 8.52 -11.83
N ALA A 50 4.94 8.84 -12.31
CA ALA A 50 5.61 8.05 -13.33
C ALA A 50 6.09 6.71 -12.75
N ILE A 51 6.67 6.71 -11.54
CA ILE A 51 7.08 5.49 -10.83
C ILE A 51 5.87 4.61 -10.53
N GLU A 52 4.77 5.19 -10.05
CA GLU A 52 3.52 4.50 -9.74
C GLU A 52 2.97 3.80 -10.98
N ARG A 53 2.78 4.54 -12.09
CA ARG A 53 2.29 3.99 -13.36
C ARG A 53 3.17 2.88 -13.92
N TRP A 54 4.49 3.00 -13.75
CA TRP A 54 5.43 1.99 -14.22
C TRP A 54 5.46 0.75 -13.32
N ALA A 55 5.52 0.91 -12.00
CA ALA A 55 5.85 -0.18 -11.09
C ALA A 55 4.61 -0.96 -10.60
N VAL A 56 3.51 -0.29 -10.27
CA VAL A 56 2.34 -0.93 -9.63
C VAL A 56 1.76 -2.10 -10.43
N PRO A 57 1.59 -2.03 -11.77
CA PRO A 57 1.10 -3.16 -12.56
C PRO A 57 1.97 -4.42 -12.47
N HIS A 58 3.23 -4.30 -12.06
CA HIS A 58 4.15 -5.44 -11.92
C HIS A 58 4.09 -6.11 -10.54
N PHE A 59 3.18 -5.67 -9.66
CA PHE A 59 2.87 -6.28 -8.38
C PHE A 59 1.49 -6.95 -8.46
N PRO A 60 1.42 -8.20 -8.97
CA PRO A 60 0.15 -8.92 -9.10
C PRO A 60 -0.45 -9.34 -7.76
N GLN A 61 0.34 -9.26 -6.68
CA GLN A 61 -0.06 -9.56 -5.32
C GLN A 61 0.12 -8.31 -4.48
N GLY A 62 -0.91 -7.95 -3.72
CA GLY A 62 -0.84 -6.81 -2.82
C GLY A 62 -2.06 -6.70 -1.92
N TYR A 63 -1.92 -5.88 -0.90
CA TYR A 63 -2.97 -5.58 0.06
C TYR A 63 -2.92 -4.11 0.47
N THR A 64 -4.02 -3.64 1.04
CA THR A 64 -4.23 -2.26 1.47
C THR A 64 -4.95 -2.21 2.80
N VAL A 65 -4.89 -1.08 3.50
CA VAL A 65 -5.55 -0.93 4.80
C VAL A 65 -7.05 -0.59 4.71
N ASN A 66 -7.57 -0.19 3.55
CA ASN A 66 -8.97 0.16 3.38
C ASN A 66 -9.46 -0.03 1.93
N THR A 67 -10.78 -0.01 1.74
CA THR A 67 -11.42 -0.22 0.43
C THR A 67 -11.17 0.93 -0.55
N PHE A 68 -11.02 2.16 -0.07
CA PHE A 68 -10.78 3.32 -0.91
C PHE A 68 -9.45 3.21 -1.68
N ILE A 69 -8.36 2.86 -0.99
CA ILE A 69 -7.05 2.66 -1.63
C ILE A 69 -7.11 1.49 -2.62
N SER A 70 -7.72 0.36 -2.22
CA SER A 70 -7.89 -0.80 -3.11
C SER A 70 -8.62 -0.43 -4.41
N GLN A 71 -9.73 0.29 -4.32
CA GLN A 71 -10.52 0.74 -5.47
C GLN A 71 -9.76 1.73 -6.34
N GLU A 72 -9.01 2.66 -5.73
CA GLU A 72 -8.27 3.65 -6.49
C GLU A 72 -7.09 3.03 -7.24
N LEU A 73 -6.36 2.09 -6.62
CA LEU A 73 -5.30 1.34 -7.30
C LEU A 73 -5.87 0.43 -8.40
N GLN A 74 -7.04 -0.17 -8.20
CA GLN A 74 -7.75 -0.90 -9.24
C GLN A 74 -8.12 0.03 -10.40
N ARG A 75 -8.66 1.22 -10.12
CA ARG A 75 -9.05 2.20 -11.13
C ARG A 75 -7.86 2.74 -11.92
N ARG A 76 -6.73 3.03 -11.25
CA ARG A 76 -5.53 3.60 -11.88
C ARG A 76 -4.67 2.58 -12.62
N HIS A 77 -4.55 1.36 -12.06
CA HIS A 77 -3.55 0.39 -12.50
C HIS A 77 -4.10 -1.00 -12.82
N GLY A 78 -5.40 -1.23 -12.62
CA GLY A 78 -6.04 -2.53 -12.89
C GLY A 78 -5.64 -3.65 -11.92
N VAL A 79 -5.04 -3.31 -10.78
CA VAL A 79 -4.63 -4.28 -9.76
C VAL A 79 -5.75 -4.55 -8.77
N HIS A 80 -5.87 -5.80 -8.32
CA HIS A 80 -6.91 -6.22 -7.38
C HIS A 80 -6.29 -6.58 -6.03
N TYR A 81 -6.28 -5.64 -5.10
CA TYR A 81 -5.66 -5.83 -3.78
C TYR A 81 -6.68 -6.09 -2.69
N SER A 82 -6.36 -7.06 -1.83
CA SER A 82 -7.18 -7.38 -0.66
C SER A 82 -7.09 -6.28 0.40
N VAL A 83 -8.14 -6.13 1.21
CA VAL A 83 -8.16 -5.17 2.31
C VAL A 83 -7.84 -5.89 3.62
N ILE A 84 -6.74 -5.50 4.26
CA ILE A 84 -6.30 -5.97 5.57
C ILE A 84 -6.19 -4.74 6.49
N ARG A 85 -7.19 -4.54 7.34
CA ARG A 85 -7.26 -3.36 8.20
C ARG A 85 -6.29 -3.46 9.37
N ASN A 86 -5.57 -2.37 9.63
CA ASN A 86 -4.88 -2.18 10.90
C ASN A 86 -5.94 -1.94 12.00
N LEU A 87 -5.96 -2.81 13.00
CA LEU A 87 -6.89 -2.76 14.12
C LEU A 87 -6.12 -2.91 15.43
N PRO A 88 -6.55 -2.24 16.51
CA PRO A 88 -5.96 -2.46 17.83
C PRO A 88 -6.22 -3.89 18.29
N VAL A 89 -5.34 -4.40 19.15
CA VAL A 89 -5.55 -5.70 19.81
C VAL A 89 -6.85 -5.64 20.60
N LYS A 90 -7.75 -6.59 20.36
CA LYS A 90 -9.01 -6.71 21.10
C LYS A 90 -8.69 -6.91 22.59
N LYS A 91 -8.98 -5.90 23.41
CA LYS A 91 -8.95 -6.06 24.87
C LYS A 91 -10.23 -6.77 25.28
N GLU A 92 -10.11 -7.80 26.10
CA GLU A 92 -11.27 -8.37 26.78
C GLU A 92 -11.84 -7.29 27.70
N GLN A 93 -13.11 -6.93 27.51
CA GLN A 93 -13.80 -6.05 28.43
C GLN A 93 -14.01 -6.82 29.72
N ARG A 94 -13.30 -6.43 30.78
CA ARG A 94 -13.63 -6.89 32.13
C ARG A 94 -14.95 -6.23 32.51
N LEU A 95 -16.05 -6.96 32.39
CA LEU A 95 -17.34 -6.54 32.93
C LEU A 95 -17.16 -6.41 34.44
N THR A 96 -16.99 -5.19 34.95
CA THR A 96 -17.19 -4.93 36.38
C THR A 96 -18.69 -4.98 36.61
N ALA A 97 -19.18 -6.13 37.04
CA ALA A 97 -20.51 -6.25 37.59
C ALA A 97 -20.57 -5.44 38.88
N ASN A 98 -21.50 -4.49 38.93
CA ASN A 98 -22.08 -3.85 40.12
C ASN A 98 -21.14 -2.97 40.96
N GLU A 99 -21.33 -1.66 40.86
CA GLU A 99 -21.39 -0.82 42.07
C GLU A 99 -22.81 -0.23 42.12
N TYR A 100 -23.56 -0.68 43.13
CA TYR A 100 -24.86 -0.15 43.54
C TYR A 100 -24.67 1.15 44.33
#